data_AF-A0A7C7YGN5-F1
#
_entry.id   AF-A0A7C7YGN5-F1
#
_cell.length_a   1.000
_cell.length_b   1.000
_cell.length_c   1.000
_cell.angle_alpha   90.00
_cell.angle_beta   90.00
_cell.angle_gamma   90.00
#
_symmetry.space_group_name_H-M   'P 1'
#
loop_
_entity.id
_entity.type
_entity.pdbx_description
1 polymer ?
#
loop_
_entity_poly.entity_id
_entity_poly.type
_entity_poly.pdbx_seq_one_letter_code
_entity_poly.pdbx_strand_id
1 'polypeptide(L)'
;MLGRSLSILGSMVFLASSVAAGIPTLFHSVADDGIEPGATPVLAGSPSENLYLYLDGGSIASGVGLPCVDGDGDEICAWEFDLLVSGAASVQTFIPDFGRDVVWRAGSLTLNATGGDAIVGELGPVRIGEVVLDVSGSGWSVEVAGGTAVDAGFALTAIPGAVLAVPEPMPGSLWAAGLFLLAGLVRGRRRASSGIRIGQEALVLALVGGLFLASPSTAQDADSDGVLDASDNCVFVANPGQEDVGGLLGSGGDGIGDVCQCGDLNADGRVDLLDAAVYQRDLAGLTPQASNLDLCSVAGGRLDCEVNDEWALREGLVGIVPGVSQVCQAAVGAPPVPSFMAASGDSITQAFSADCTCNAGFFGLICLLCPAGGDQPHHSWFDGGSLGGSYVEQYGPGSGIGSARVSVSGAEMRGGVSTFSSQVDSILALAPLPELVVVELGGNDICNRDCVDPAHCANALYTDAEWESALTAGLDKLVGFNHPSSLDPGATVYLLGVPRIQDLRPAGIVLQQSSGSVNCTSFWSSFGVCEVATRGSTLNGETLATRLAAITSRVKRYNEILRDQAFAYATNENGRNALGIEVVADYVNEVTPSVGTTSFSASELNGGDCFHPNLQGQSLLATGAWSGSPRK
;
A
#
# COMPACT_ATOMS: atom_id res chain seq x y z
N MET A 1 -41.86 -14.37 -66.35
CA MET A 1 -42.34 -15.62 -65.71
C MET A 1 -41.28 -16.04 -64.69
N LEU A 2 -41.74 -16.28 -63.45
CA LEU A 2 -41.12 -16.84 -62.23
C LEU A 2 -39.65 -17.32 -62.30
N GLY A 3 -38.76 -17.08 -61.33
CA GLY A 3 -38.91 -16.52 -59.99
C GLY A 3 -37.54 -16.18 -59.38
N ARG A 4 -37.54 -15.18 -58.49
CA ARG A 4 -36.40 -14.75 -57.67
C ARG A 4 -36.45 -15.49 -56.32
N SER A 5 -35.34 -16.12 -55.92
CA SER A 5 -35.11 -16.49 -54.52
C SER A 5 -34.12 -15.51 -53.92
N LEU A 6 -34.59 -14.78 -52.92
CA LEU A 6 -33.85 -13.84 -52.08
C LEU A 6 -33.20 -14.65 -50.96
N SER A 7 -31.87 -14.76 -50.94
CA SER A 7 -31.14 -15.37 -49.83
C SER A 7 -30.73 -14.27 -48.86
N ILE A 8 -31.47 -14.16 -47.75
CA ILE A 8 -31.12 -13.32 -46.60
C ILE A 8 -30.03 -14.09 -45.82
N LEU A 9 -28.79 -13.58 -45.86
CA LEU A 9 -27.77 -13.98 -44.89
C LEU A 9 -28.16 -13.36 -43.55
N GLY A 10 -28.78 -14.15 -42.68
CA GLY A 10 -28.93 -13.79 -41.27
C GLY A 10 -27.60 -14.02 -40.56
N SER A 11 -26.96 -12.94 -40.11
CA SER A 11 -25.92 -13.02 -39.08
C SER A 11 -26.56 -13.60 -37.82
N MET A 12 -26.26 -14.87 -37.52
CA MET A 12 -26.47 -15.43 -36.19
C MET A 12 -25.47 -14.75 -35.26
N VAL A 13 -25.93 -13.73 -34.55
CA VAL A 13 -25.32 -13.30 -33.29
C VAL A 13 -25.51 -14.49 -32.34
N PHE A 14 -24.43 -15.19 -32.04
CA PHE A 14 -24.39 -16.05 -30.86
C PHE A 14 -24.46 -15.13 -29.65
N LEU A 15 -25.66 -14.95 -29.09
CA LEU A 15 -25.80 -14.56 -27.70
C LEU A 15 -25.22 -15.73 -26.90
N ALA A 16 -23.98 -15.57 -26.42
CA ALA A 16 -23.48 -16.41 -25.34
C ALA A 16 -24.43 -16.19 -24.16
N SER A 17 -25.22 -17.21 -23.84
CA SER A 17 -25.97 -17.25 -22.59
C SER A 17 -24.94 -17.28 -21.47
N SER A 18 -24.80 -16.18 -20.72
CA SER A 18 -24.13 -16.23 -19.43
C SER A 18 -24.87 -17.27 -18.58
N VAL A 19 -24.16 -18.30 -18.13
CA VAL A 19 -24.63 -19.09 -17.00
C VAL A 19 -24.61 -18.12 -15.83
N ALA A 20 -25.76 -17.83 -15.24
CA ALA A 20 -25.83 -16.92 -14.11
C ALA A 20 -25.01 -17.54 -12.97
N ALA A 21 -23.99 -16.82 -12.50
CA ALA A 21 -23.26 -17.18 -11.30
C ALA A 21 -24.26 -17.47 -10.17
N GLY A 22 -24.01 -18.52 -9.40
CA GLY A 22 -24.78 -18.81 -8.19
C GLY A 22 -24.86 -17.58 -7.28
N ILE A 23 -26.02 -17.32 -6.67
CA ILE A 23 -26.16 -16.20 -5.72
C ILE A 23 -25.29 -16.54 -4.50
N PRO A 24 -24.33 -15.68 -4.11
CA PRO A 24 -23.49 -15.92 -2.95
C PRO A 24 -24.36 -15.96 -1.69
N THR A 25 -24.12 -16.94 -0.81
CA THR A 25 -24.92 -17.10 0.41
C THR A 25 -24.03 -17.22 1.64
N LEU A 26 -24.43 -16.52 2.71
CA LEU A 26 -23.82 -16.59 4.03
C LEU A 26 -24.75 -17.38 4.96
N PHE A 27 -24.21 -18.38 5.65
CA PHE A 27 -24.97 -19.29 6.54
C PHE A 27 -24.11 -19.80 7.69
N HIS A 28 -24.71 -20.47 8.69
CA HIS A 28 -24.02 -20.87 9.92
C HIS A 28 -23.81 -22.39 10.12
N SER A 29 -24.20 -23.22 9.13
CA SER A 29 -24.06 -24.68 9.16
C SER A 29 -23.98 -25.28 7.75
N VAL A 30 -23.02 -26.17 7.49
CA VAL A 30 -22.86 -26.86 6.18
C VAL A 30 -24.02 -27.78 5.77
N ALA A 31 -24.96 -28.04 6.67
CA ALA A 31 -26.18 -28.80 6.40
C ALA A 31 -27.41 -27.91 6.15
N ASP A 32 -27.22 -26.59 6.21
CA ASP A 32 -28.25 -25.57 5.94
C ASP A 32 -28.34 -25.36 4.42
N ASP A 33 -29.44 -25.80 3.82
CA ASP A 33 -29.70 -25.82 2.37
C ASP A 33 -30.41 -24.54 1.88
N GLY A 34 -30.28 -23.44 2.63
CA GLY A 34 -30.99 -22.19 2.37
C GLY A 34 -32.45 -22.22 2.82
N ILE A 35 -32.82 -23.16 3.71
CA ILE A 35 -34.11 -23.24 4.42
C ILE A 35 -33.84 -22.99 5.89
N GLU A 36 -34.60 -22.07 6.51
CA GLU A 36 -34.57 -21.70 7.94
C GLU A 36 -34.09 -22.87 8.83
N PRO A 37 -32.87 -22.83 9.40
CA PRO A 37 -32.26 -24.00 10.00
C PRO A 37 -33.07 -24.49 11.20
N GLY A 38 -33.31 -25.80 11.23
CA GLY A 38 -33.83 -26.49 12.40
C GLY A 38 -32.79 -26.51 13.52
N ALA A 39 -32.85 -25.50 14.38
CA ALA A 39 -32.40 -25.44 15.78
C ALA A 39 -30.95 -25.89 16.11
N THR A 40 -30.15 -24.97 16.67
CA THR A 40 -29.01 -25.32 17.51
C THR A 40 -29.49 -25.79 18.90
N PRO A 41 -28.99 -26.93 19.42
CA PRO A 41 -29.40 -27.43 20.74
C PRO A 41 -28.95 -26.49 21.87
N VAL A 42 -29.89 -25.77 22.49
CA VAL A 42 -29.60 -24.86 23.61
C VAL A 42 -29.61 -25.64 24.93
N LEU A 43 -28.47 -25.64 25.63
CA LEU A 43 -28.44 -25.92 27.07
C LEU A 43 -28.75 -24.61 27.82
N ALA A 44 -29.94 -24.54 28.41
CA ALA A 44 -30.32 -23.40 29.26
C ALA A 44 -29.26 -23.14 30.35
N GLY A 45 -28.56 -22.01 30.25
CA GLY A 45 -27.55 -21.57 31.23
C GLY A 45 -26.10 -21.51 30.73
N SER A 46 -25.81 -21.75 29.45
CA SER A 46 -24.49 -21.43 28.88
C SER A 46 -24.43 -19.94 28.52
N PRO A 47 -23.49 -19.14 29.07
CA PRO A 47 -23.43 -17.70 28.82
C PRO A 47 -22.93 -17.34 27.41
N SER A 48 -22.42 -18.30 26.63
CA SER A 48 -21.86 -18.07 25.31
C SER A 48 -22.36 -19.08 24.28
N GLU A 49 -22.70 -18.59 23.08
CA GLU A 49 -23.08 -19.38 21.91
C GLU A 49 -22.11 -19.13 20.75
N ASN A 50 -21.76 -20.18 20.00
CA ASN A 50 -20.79 -20.08 18.90
C ASN A 50 -21.49 -20.37 17.57
N LEU A 51 -21.37 -19.44 16.62
CA LEU A 51 -21.88 -19.59 15.26
C LEU A 51 -20.71 -19.70 14.28
N TYR A 52 -20.65 -20.79 13.53
CA TYR A 52 -19.63 -20.97 12.49
C TYR A 52 -20.13 -20.42 11.18
N LEU A 53 -19.52 -19.36 10.67
CA LEU A 53 -19.96 -18.74 9.43
C LEU A 53 -19.31 -19.42 8.22
N TYR A 54 -20.11 -19.60 7.19
CA TYR A 54 -19.72 -20.11 5.88
C TYR A 54 -20.23 -19.21 4.79
N LEU A 55 -19.41 -19.02 3.76
CA LEU A 55 -19.78 -18.36 2.51
C LEU A 55 -19.69 -19.38 1.37
N ASP A 56 -20.72 -19.50 0.54
CA ASP A 56 -20.71 -20.41 -0.62
C ASP A 56 -20.57 -19.65 -1.94
N GLY A 57 -19.45 -19.88 -2.62
CA GLY A 57 -19.13 -19.41 -3.97
C GLY A 57 -19.46 -20.42 -5.07
N GLY A 58 -20.46 -21.27 -4.86
CA GLY A 58 -20.91 -22.25 -5.85
C GLY A 58 -19.89 -23.35 -6.15
N SER A 59 -20.18 -24.21 -7.13
CA SER A 59 -19.36 -25.42 -7.37
C SER A 59 -18.74 -25.49 -8.76
N ILE A 60 -19.02 -24.49 -9.59
CA ILE A 60 -18.59 -24.45 -10.98
C ILE A 60 -17.37 -23.54 -11.06
N ALA A 61 -16.21 -24.14 -11.34
CA ALA A 61 -15.02 -23.36 -11.63
C ALA A 61 -15.12 -22.71 -13.02
N SER A 62 -14.55 -21.53 -13.17
CA SER A 62 -14.42 -20.82 -14.45
C SER A 62 -13.73 -21.72 -15.47
N GLY A 63 -14.43 -22.01 -16.57
CA GLY A 63 -13.96 -22.84 -17.68
C GLY A 63 -13.54 -22.03 -18.89
N VAL A 64 -14.02 -20.78 -19.00
CA VAL A 64 -13.67 -19.77 -20.01
C VAL A 64 -13.38 -18.45 -19.28
N GLY A 65 -12.41 -17.69 -19.78
CA GLY A 65 -11.92 -16.49 -19.10
C GLY A 65 -10.89 -16.82 -18.01
N LEU A 66 -10.34 -15.79 -17.38
CA LEU A 66 -9.50 -15.88 -16.20
C LEU A 66 -10.40 -15.71 -14.97
N PRO A 67 -10.33 -16.62 -13.97
CA PRO A 67 -11.03 -16.45 -12.70
C PRO A 67 -10.73 -15.07 -12.10
N CYS A 68 -11.75 -14.41 -11.57
CA CYS A 68 -11.65 -13.08 -10.99
C CYS A 68 -11.13 -12.02 -11.97
N VAL A 69 -11.57 -12.10 -13.24
CA VAL A 69 -11.35 -11.08 -14.28
C VAL A 69 -12.52 -11.06 -15.25
N ASP A 70 -12.71 -12.18 -15.96
CA ASP A 70 -13.72 -12.38 -17.01
C ASP A 70 -14.19 -13.84 -17.04
N GLY A 71 -14.09 -14.51 -15.88
CA GLY A 71 -14.45 -15.90 -15.68
C GLY A 71 -15.96 -16.12 -15.80
N ASP A 72 -16.32 -17.34 -16.19
CA ASP A 72 -17.71 -17.79 -16.34
C ASP A 72 -18.19 -18.76 -15.25
N GLY A 73 -17.38 -18.95 -14.20
CA GLY A 73 -17.71 -19.79 -13.05
C GLY A 73 -18.54 -19.09 -11.98
N ASP A 74 -18.69 -19.78 -10.85
CA ASP A 74 -19.43 -19.29 -9.67
C ASP A 74 -18.50 -18.72 -8.59
N GLU A 75 -17.17 -18.77 -8.78
CA GLU A 75 -16.20 -18.41 -7.74
C GLU A 75 -16.44 -17.01 -7.17
N ILE A 76 -16.25 -16.88 -5.85
CA ILE A 76 -16.24 -15.58 -5.18
C ILE A 76 -14.79 -15.10 -5.08
N CYS A 77 -14.55 -13.89 -5.59
CA CYS A 77 -13.23 -13.26 -5.63
C CYS A 77 -12.97 -12.37 -4.43
N ALA A 78 -14.01 -11.71 -3.93
CA ALA A 78 -13.96 -10.95 -2.69
C ALA A 78 -15.36 -10.92 -2.09
N TRP A 79 -15.48 -10.64 -0.80
CA TRP A 79 -16.75 -10.54 -0.12
C TRP A 79 -16.69 -9.56 1.05
N GLU A 80 -17.82 -8.97 1.36
CA GLU A 80 -18.07 -8.21 2.57
C GLU A 80 -19.50 -8.47 3.07
N PHE A 81 -19.70 -8.42 4.39
CA PHE A 81 -21.03 -8.53 4.97
C PHE A 81 -21.16 -7.81 6.31
N ASP A 82 -22.41 -7.51 6.62
CA ASP A 82 -22.86 -6.94 7.88
C ASP A 82 -23.82 -7.90 8.57
N LEU A 83 -23.49 -8.28 9.80
CA LEU A 83 -24.42 -8.96 10.70
C LEU A 83 -25.00 -7.98 11.70
N LEU A 84 -26.30 -8.11 11.92
CA LEU A 84 -27.03 -7.47 13.00
C LEU A 84 -27.43 -8.52 14.04
N VAL A 85 -27.01 -8.30 15.28
CA VAL A 85 -27.45 -9.08 16.43
C VAL A 85 -28.53 -8.29 17.16
N SER A 86 -29.68 -8.91 17.39
CA SER A 86 -30.83 -8.30 18.03
C SER A 86 -31.25 -9.05 19.30
N GLY A 87 -31.92 -8.34 20.20
CA GLY A 87 -32.54 -8.93 21.38
C GLY A 87 -31.57 -9.24 22.51
N ALA A 88 -31.69 -10.42 23.12
CA ALA A 88 -30.96 -10.81 24.32
C ALA A 88 -29.56 -11.41 24.06
N ALA A 89 -28.92 -11.05 22.95
CA ALA A 89 -27.56 -11.48 22.60
C ALA A 89 -26.69 -10.30 22.18
N SER A 90 -25.38 -10.43 22.34
CA SER A 90 -24.37 -9.47 21.87
C SER A 90 -23.15 -10.17 21.32
N VAL A 91 -22.49 -9.58 20.31
CA VAL A 91 -21.22 -10.10 19.79
C VAL A 91 -20.13 -9.90 20.84
N GLN A 92 -19.50 -11.00 21.25
CA GLN A 92 -18.34 -10.97 22.14
C GLN A 92 -17.04 -10.83 21.34
N THR A 93 -16.89 -11.65 20.30
CA THR A 93 -15.74 -11.61 19.38
C THR A 93 -16.06 -12.35 18.10
N PHE A 94 -15.27 -12.09 17.06
CA PHE A 94 -15.16 -12.94 15.88
C PHE A 94 -13.75 -13.53 15.80
N ILE A 95 -13.65 -14.78 15.38
CA ILE A 95 -12.38 -15.51 15.24
C ILE A 95 -12.33 -16.03 13.81
N PRO A 96 -11.53 -15.40 12.91
CA PRO A 96 -11.32 -15.89 11.56
C PRO A 96 -10.73 -17.30 11.55
N ASP A 97 -11.08 -18.11 10.55
CA ASP A 97 -10.49 -19.43 10.38
C ASP A 97 -9.00 -19.35 10.00
N PHE A 98 -8.22 -20.35 10.43
CA PHE A 98 -6.77 -20.34 10.23
C PHE A 98 -6.39 -20.29 8.74
N GLY A 99 -5.49 -19.36 8.39
CA GLY A 99 -5.01 -19.18 7.02
C GLY A 99 -5.97 -18.41 6.12
N ARG A 100 -7.05 -17.84 6.67
CA ARG A 100 -7.92 -16.89 5.98
C ARG A 100 -7.51 -15.46 6.31
N ASP A 101 -7.47 -14.64 5.28
CA ASP A 101 -7.20 -13.21 5.41
C ASP A 101 -8.53 -12.45 5.50
N VAL A 102 -8.96 -12.18 6.74
CA VAL A 102 -10.25 -11.53 7.02
C VAL A 102 -10.01 -10.30 7.88
N VAL A 103 -10.42 -9.14 7.38
CA VAL A 103 -10.48 -7.89 8.13
C VAL A 103 -11.89 -7.76 8.69
N TRP A 104 -12.02 -7.45 9.98
CA TRP A 104 -13.32 -7.43 10.63
C TRP A 104 -13.39 -6.41 11.76
N ARG A 105 -14.61 -5.93 12.02
CA ARG A 105 -14.95 -5.05 13.12
C ARG A 105 -16.20 -5.55 13.81
N ALA A 106 -16.09 -5.84 15.11
CA ALA A 106 -17.24 -6.17 15.94
C ALA A 106 -17.62 -4.99 16.84
N GLY A 107 -18.90 -4.62 16.82
CA GLY A 107 -19.58 -3.89 17.88
C GLY A 107 -20.41 -4.83 18.75
N SER A 108 -21.04 -4.33 19.81
CA SER A 108 -21.88 -5.17 20.67
C SER A 108 -23.06 -5.83 19.95
N LEU A 109 -23.56 -5.22 18.87
CA LEU A 109 -24.72 -5.68 18.12
C LEU A 109 -24.45 -5.82 16.62
N THR A 110 -23.20 -5.60 16.18
CA THR A 110 -22.85 -5.61 14.76
C THR A 110 -21.55 -6.37 14.55
N LEU A 111 -21.44 -7.06 13.43
CA LEU A 111 -20.19 -7.60 12.93
C LEU A 111 -20.09 -7.27 11.45
N ASN A 112 -19.06 -6.49 11.08
CA ASN A 112 -18.69 -6.19 9.71
C ASN A 112 -17.43 -7.01 9.39
N ALA A 113 -17.37 -7.67 8.24
CA ALA A 113 -16.19 -8.42 7.83
C ALA A 113 -16.01 -8.40 6.31
N THR A 114 -14.75 -8.40 5.86
CA THR A 114 -14.36 -8.48 4.45
C THR A 114 -13.17 -9.43 4.23
N GLY A 115 -13.17 -10.13 3.11
CA GLY A 115 -12.14 -11.09 2.74
C GLY A 115 -12.29 -11.61 1.32
N GLY A 116 -11.59 -12.69 1.02
CA GLY A 116 -11.59 -13.37 -0.28
C GLY A 116 -10.22 -13.41 -0.93
N ASP A 117 -10.17 -13.99 -2.12
CA ASP A 117 -8.96 -14.15 -2.92
C ASP A 117 -9.26 -13.79 -4.38
N ALA A 118 -8.97 -12.55 -4.75
CA ALA A 118 -9.20 -12.03 -6.09
C ALA A 118 -8.18 -12.55 -7.13
N ILE A 119 -7.24 -13.41 -6.72
CA ILE A 119 -6.25 -14.02 -7.61
C ILE A 119 -6.77 -15.34 -8.15
N VAL A 120 -7.26 -16.23 -7.29
CA VAL A 120 -7.73 -17.57 -7.68
C VAL A 120 -9.24 -17.79 -7.55
N GLY A 121 -9.92 -17.00 -6.73
CA GLY A 121 -11.33 -17.20 -6.40
C GLY A 121 -11.58 -18.35 -5.43
N GLU A 122 -12.70 -18.27 -4.71
CA GLU A 122 -13.14 -19.25 -3.71
C GLU A 122 -14.36 -20.03 -4.22
N LEU A 123 -14.26 -21.37 -4.19
CA LEU A 123 -15.35 -22.29 -4.56
C LEU A 123 -15.94 -22.99 -3.32
N GLY A 124 -17.24 -23.22 -3.40
CA GLY A 124 -18.02 -24.03 -2.48
C GLY A 124 -18.20 -23.38 -1.12
N PRO A 125 -18.74 -24.13 -0.15
CA PRO A 125 -18.91 -23.64 1.21
C PRO A 125 -17.54 -23.48 1.89
N VAL A 126 -17.07 -22.24 1.98
CA VAL A 126 -15.84 -21.84 2.68
C VAL A 126 -16.19 -21.39 4.09
N ARG A 127 -15.60 -22.04 5.10
CA ARG A 127 -15.70 -21.57 6.49
C ARG A 127 -14.84 -20.31 6.65
N ILE A 128 -15.48 -19.20 7.01
CA ILE A 128 -14.82 -17.90 7.15
C ILE A 128 -14.39 -17.65 8.60
N GLY A 129 -15.09 -18.21 9.59
CA GLY A 129 -14.72 -18.09 10.99
C GLY A 129 -15.85 -18.41 11.97
N GLU A 130 -15.65 -18.00 13.22
CA GLU A 130 -16.53 -18.26 14.36
C GLU A 130 -16.93 -16.95 15.04
N VAL A 131 -18.24 -16.71 15.14
CA VAL A 131 -18.82 -15.63 15.96
C VAL A 131 -19.14 -16.19 17.33
N VAL A 132 -18.59 -15.55 18.37
CA VAL A 132 -18.92 -15.87 19.76
C VAL A 132 -19.91 -14.81 20.25
N LEU A 133 -21.08 -15.26 20.69
CA LEU A 133 -22.14 -14.43 21.23
C LEU A 133 -22.21 -14.59 22.75
N ASP A 134 -22.41 -13.49 23.47
CA ASP A 134 -22.87 -13.49 24.86
C ASP A 134 -24.40 -13.48 24.87
N VAL A 135 -25.03 -14.49 25.48
CA VAL A 135 -26.49 -14.68 25.45
C VAL A 135 -27.07 -14.58 26.86
N SER A 136 -27.93 -13.58 27.05
CA SER A 136 -28.56 -13.24 28.33
C SER A 136 -30.02 -13.69 28.46
N GLY A 137 -30.63 -14.20 27.40
CA GLY A 137 -32.03 -14.62 27.37
C GLY A 137 -32.44 -15.36 26.09
N SER A 138 -33.71 -15.72 25.96
CA SER A 138 -34.23 -16.57 24.87
C SER A 138 -34.93 -15.81 23.74
N GLY A 139 -34.69 -14.50 23.62
CA GLY A 139 -35.32 -13.66 22.58
C GLY A 139 -34.26 -12.86 21.84
N TRP A 140 -33.48 -13.54 21.01
CA TRP A 140 -32.41 -12.94 20.20
C TRP A 140 -32.50 -13.41 18.74
N SER A 141 -31.86 -12.69 17.83
CA SER A 141 -31.64 -13.14 16.45
C SER A 141 -30.30 -12.64 15.94
N VAL A 142 -29.72 -13.38 14.99
CA VAL A 142 -28.59 -12.92 14.18
C VAL A 142 -29.04 -12.92 12.73
N GLU A 143 -28.89 -11.78 12.07
CA GLU A 143 -29.39 -11.55 10.72
C GLU A 143 -28.29 -10.93 9.87
N VAL A 144 -28.19 -11.35 8.61
CA VAL A 144 -27.39 -10.65 7.60
C VAL A 144 -28.16 -9.39 7.21
N ALA A 145 -27.65 -8.23 7.63
CA ALA A 145 -28.26 -6.94 7.33
C ALA A 145 -28.03 -6.52 5.88
N GLY A 146 -26.90 -6.95 5.30
CA GLY A 146 -26.51 -6.74 3.92
C GLY A 146 -25.12 -7.29 3.67
N GLY A 147 -24.73 -7.38 2.40
CA GLY A 147 -23.39 -7.76 2.00
C GLY A 147 -23.24 -7.74 0.49
N THR A 148 -22.00 -7.77 0.04
CA THR A 148 -21.64 -7.76 -1.37
C THR A 148 -20.53 -8.77 -1.60
N ALA A 149 -20.47 -9.33 -2.79
CA ALA A 149 -19.39 -10.20 -3.24
C ALA A 149 -18.94 -9.77 -4.64
N VAL A 150 -17.67 -9.93 -4.95
CA VAL A 150 -17.14 -9.84 -6.30
C VAL A 150 -17.21 -11.24 -6.91
N ASP A 151 -17.93 -11.40 -8.00
CA ASP A 151 -18.09 -12.68 -8.70
C ASP A 151 -16.90 -12.99 -9.64
N ALA A 152 -16.91 -14.19 -10.23
CA ALA A 152 -15.88 -14.63 -11.17
C ALA A 152 -15.74 -13.75 -12.43
N GLY A 153 -16.81 -13.06 -12.81
CA GLY A 153 -16.84 -12.07 -13.90
C GLY A 153 -16.41 -10.67 -13.45
N PHE A 154 -15.95 -10.54 -12.21
CA PHE A 154 -15.45 -9.33 -11.58
C PHE A 154 -16.51 -8.22 -11.49
N ALA A 155 -17.73 -8.59 -11.11
CA ALA A 155 -18.82 -7.67 -10.83
C ALA A 155 -19.32 -7.81 -9.39
N LEU A 156 -19.83 -6.72 -8.84
CA LEU A 156 -20.49 -6.71 -7.53
C LEU A 156 -21.85 -7.40 -7.61
N THR A 157 -22.02 -8.41 -6.76
CA THR A 157 -23.25 -9.18 -6.57
C THR A 157 -23.67 -9.12 -5.10
N ALA A 158 -24.95 -8.87 -4.84
CA ALA A 158 -25.45 -8.75 -3.48
C ALA A 158 -25.51 -10.11 -2.76
N ILE A 159 -25.06 -10.14 -1.50
CA ILE A 159 -25.34 -11.22 -0.56
C ILE A 159 -26.72 -10.93 0.06
N PRO A 160 -27.73 -11.79 -0.17
CA PRO A 160 -29.09 -11.52 0.29
C PRO A 160 -29.17 -11.57 1.83
N GLY A 161 -29.98 -10.67 2.39
CA GLY A 161 -30.29 -10.70 3.81
C GLY A 161 -31.00 -11.99 4.22
N ALA A 162 -30.52 -12.62 5.28
CA ALA A 162 -31.02 -13.90 5.78
C ALA A 162 -30.95 -13.93 7.32
N VAL A 163 -31.91 -14.60 7.96
CA VAL A 163 -31.82 -14.91 9.38
C VAL A 163 -30.85 -16.08 9.54
N LEU A 164 -29.73 -15.86 10.21
CA LEU A 164 -28.73 -16.89 10.46
C LEU A 164 -29.09 -17.74 11.66
N ALA A 165 -29.54 -17.13 12.77
CA ALA A 165 -29.80 -17.88 14.00
C ALA A 165 -30.89 -17.23 14.86
N VAL A 166 -31.72 -18.09 15.47
CA VAL A 166 -32.76 -17.74 16.47
C VAL A 166 -32.80 -18.79 17.58
N PRO A 167 -33.21 -18.43 18.83
CA PRO A 167 -33.31 -19.37 19.94
C PRO A 167 -34.44 -20.40 19.75
N GLU A 168 -34.24 -21.62 20.25
CA GLU A 168 -35.25 -22.69 20.18
C GLU A 168 -36.59 -22.29 20.84
N PRO A 169 -37.74 -22.71 20.28
CA PRO A 169 -39.01 -22.59 20.98
C PRO A 169 -39.02 -23.52 22.20
N MET A 170 -39.21 -22.97 23.40
CA MET A 170 -39.40 -23.80 24.60
C MET A 170 -40.57 -24.77 24.39
N PRO A 171 -40.46 -26.06 24.73
CA PRO A 171 -41.57 -27.00 24.69
C PRO A 171 -42.58 -26.65 25.80
N GLY A 172 -43.45 -25.68 25.54
CA GLY A 172 -44.32 -25.15 26.57
C GLY A 172 -45.18 -23.94 26.22
N SER A 173 -45.53 -23.68 24.95
CA SER A 173 -46.71 -22.84 24.66
C SER A 173 -47.23 -23.03 23.22
N LEU A 174 -48.09 -24.03 23.05
CA LEU A 174 -48.92 -24.20 21.85
C LEU A 174 -50.04 -23.14 21.79
N TRP A 175 -49.74 -21.82 21.81
CA TRP A 175 -50.73 -20.78 21.45
C TRP A 175 -50.02 -19.46 21.08
N ALA A 176 -49.45 -19.36 19.87
CA ALA A 176 -49.34 -18.11 19.11
C ALA A 176 -48.74 -18.34 17.70
N ALA A 177 -49.32 -19.26 16.93
CA ALA A 177 -49.16 -19.24 15.48
C ALA A 177 -50.42 -18.63 14.89
N GLY A 178 -50.35 -17.39 14.43
CA GLY A 178 -51.46 -16.76 13.71
C GLY A 178 -51.32 -15.26 13.54
N LEU A 179 -51.04 -14.87 12.29
CA LEU A 179 -51.18 -13.54 11.69
C LEU A 179 -50.07 -12.52 11.96
N PHE A 180 -49.11 -12.44 11.04
CA PHE A 180 -48.75 -11.16 10.43
C PHE A 180 -48.33 -11.36 8.98
N LEU A 181 -49.27 -11.12 8.05
CA LEU A 181 -48.95 -10.60 6.72
C LEU A 181 -50.21 -10.00 6.08
N LEU A 182 -50.02 -8.77 5.56
CA LEU A 182 -50.81 -8.03 4.56
C LEU A 182 -52.07 -7.28 5.03
N ALA A 183 -51.98 -5.94 5.05
CA ALA A 183 -52.67 -5.06 4.10
C ALA A 183 -52.60 -3.59 4.55
N GLY A 184 -52.00 -2.73 3.73
CA GLY A 184 -51.89 -1.29 4.00
C GLY A 184 -52.09 -0.44 2.75
N LEU A 185 -53.08 -0.74 1.90
CA LEU A 185 -53.47 0.12 0.78
C LEU A 185 -54.99 0.38 0.75
N VAL A 186 -55.29 1.69 0.82
CA VAL A 186 -56.40 2.43 0.16
C VAL A 186 -57.72 2.72 0.94
N ARG A 187 -57.79 4.01 1.32
CA ARG A 187 -58.92 4.98 1.28
C ARG A 187 -60.16 4.80 2.18
N GLY A 188 -60.37 5.83 3.00
CA GLY A 188 -61.67 6.35 3.41
C GLY A 188 -61.67 7.88 3.48
N ARG A 189 -62.53 8.53 2.68
CA ARG A 189 -62.57 9.97 2.41
C ARG A 189 -63.42 10.76 3.44
N ARG A 190 -62.97 12.00 3.69
CA ARG A 190 -63.69 13.27 3.95
C ARG A 190 -64.41 13.47 5.29
N ARG A 191 -64.02 14.57 5.96
CA ARG A 191 -64.94 15.68 6.25
C ARG A 191 -64.22 17.03 6.16
N ALA A 192 -64.92 17.96 5.52
CA ALA A 192 -64.52 19.34 5.29
C ALA A 192 -65.20 20.25 6.30
N SER A 193 -64.49 21.31 6.72
CA SER A 193 -65.05 22.62 7.07
C SER A 193 -63.90 23.61 7.22
N SER A 194 -63.78 24.56 6.27
CA SER A 194 -63.91 26.02 6.53
C SER A 194 -62.74 26.57 7.36
N GLY A 195 -61.70 27.21 6.80
CA GLY A 195 -61.75 28.41 5.98
C GLY A 195 -61.56 29.63 6.87
N ILE A 196 -60.36 30.23 6.88
CA ILE A 196 -60.07 31.66 7.13
C ILE A 196 -58.67 31.95 6.57
N ARG A 197 -58.59 33.00 5.74
CA ARG A 197 -57.36 33.63 5.21
C ARG A 197 -57.04 34.85 6.08
N ILE A 198 -55.79 34.99 6.53
CA ILE A 198 -55.08 36.24 6.89
C ILE A 198 -53.59 35.83 6.81
N GLY A 199 -52.62 36.51 6.22
CA GLY A 199 -52.40 37.83 5.64
C GLY A 199 -50.87 37.96 5.56
N GLN A 200 -50.35 38.59 4.51
CA GLN A 200 -48.92 38.85 4.28
C GLN A 200 -48.29 39.64 5.45
N GLU A 201 -46.96 39.60 5.58
CA GLU A 201 -46.06 40.76 5.70
C GLU A 201 -44.60 40.30 5.61
N ALA A 202 -43.79 41.07 4.90
CA ALA A 202 -42.37 40.90 4.72
C ALA A 202 -41.64 42.14 5.25
N LEU A 203 -40.44 41.88 5.81
CA LEU A 203 -39.20 42.64 5.63
C LEU A 203 -38.78 43.79 6.60
N VAL A 204 -37.49 43.67 6.99
CA VAL A 204 -36.43 44.64 7.40
C VAL A 204 -36.48 45.36 8.75
N LEU A 205 -35.43 45.14 9.58
CA LEU A 205 -34.45 46.20 9.86
C LEU A 205 -33.07 45.65 10.26
N ALA A 206 -32.04 46.27 9.68
CA ALA A 206 -30.61 45.96 9.76
C ALA A 206 -29.89 46.66 10.93
N LEU A 207 -28.68 46.17 11.28
CA LEU A 207 -27.54 46.95 11.83
C LEU A 207 -26.27 46.07 11.80
N VAL A 208 -25.43 46.19 10.76
CA VAL A 208 -24.12 46.90 10.72
C VAL A 208 -23.04 46.34 11.67
N GLY A 209 -21.95 45.82 11.08
CA GLY A 209 -20.67 45.65 11.76
C GLY A 209 -19.58 45.05 10.89
N GLY A 210 -18.66 45.89 10.38
CA GLY A 210 -17.30 45.47 10.01
C GLY A 210 -17.01 45.24 8.54
N LEU A 211 -16.67 46.31 7.80
CA LEU A 211 -15.83 46.20 6.60
C LEU A 211 -14.45 45.68 7.02
N PHE A 212 -14.16 44.41 6.74
CA PHE A 212 -12.80 44.00 6.42
C PHE A 212 -12.65 44.08 4.91
N LEU A 213 -11.79 44.98 4.46
CA LEU A 213 -11.28 44.95 3.09
C LEU A 213 -10.38 43.71 3.00
N ALA A 214 -10.95 42.57 2.62
CA ALA A 214 -10.16 41.47 2.09
C ALA A 214 -9.56 41.96 0.77
N SER A 215 -8.24 41.94 0.67
CA SER A 215 -7.53 42.02 -0.60
C SER A 215 -8.18 41.05 -1.59
N PRO A 216 -8.23 41.34 -2.90
CA PRO A 216 -8.65 40.31 -3.85
C PRO A 216 -7.59 39.21 -3.76
N SER A 217 -7.89 38.10 -3.07
CA SER A 217 -7.25 36.86 -3.41
C SER A 217 -7.60 36.67 -4.88
N THR A 218 -6.60 36.66 -5.75
CA THR A 218 -6.75 36.01 -7.04
C THR A 218 -7.34 34.65 -6.72
N ALA A 219 -8.58 34.42 -7.15
CA ALA A 219 -9.21 33.14 -6.91
C ALA A 219 -8.32 32.11 -7.60
N GLN A 220 -7.78 31.20 -6.79
CA GLN A 220 -6.87 30.16 -7.24
C GLN A 220 -7.72 29.04 -7.86
N ASP A 221 -7.19 28.48 -8.93
CA ASP A 221 -7.76 27.41 -9.75
C ASP A 221 -6.53 26.62 -10.21
N ALA A 222 -6.11 25.69 -9.35
CA ALA A 222 -4.79 25.07 -9.39
C ALA A 222 -4.66 24.08 -10.56
N ASP A 223 -5.75 23.44 -10.96
CA ASP A 223 -5.81 22.50 -12.08
C ASP A 223 -6.34 23.13 -13.39
N SER A 224 -6.78 24.40 -13.32
CA SER A 224 -7.23 25.21 -14.45
C SER A 224 -8.48 24.67 -15.14
N ASP A 225 -9.38 24.05 -14.38
CA ASP A 225 -10.60 23.43 -14.88
C ASP A 225 -11.79 24.43 -14.96
N GLY A 226 -11.63 25.62 -14.35
CA GLY A 226 -12.61 26.69 -14.32
C GLY A 226 -13.47 26.75 -13.05
N VAL A 227 -13.24 25.84 -12.10
CA VAL A 227 -13.73 25.86 -10.73
C VAL A 227 -12.62 26.42 -9.82
N LEU A 228 -12.99 27.18 -8.81
CA LEU A 228 -11.99 27.78 -7.90
C LEU A 228 -11.68 26.80 -6.78
N ASP A 229 -10.41 26.69 -6.36
CA ASP A 229 -9.91 25.77 -5.32
C ASP A 229 -10.81 25.73 -4.07
N ALA A 230 -11.37 26.88 -3.68
CA ALA A 230 -12.22 26.99 -2.48
C ALA A 230 -13.62 26.35 -2.62
N SER A 231 -14.00 25.98 -3.84
CA SER A 231 -15.28 25.38 -4.22
C SER A 231 -15.11 24.12 -5.06
N ASP A 232 -13.87 23.67 -5.23
CA ASP A 232 -13.49 22.56 -6.07
C ASP A 232 -13.38 21.27 -5.24
N ASN A 233 -14.11 20.24 -5.63
CA ASN A 233 -14.05 18.93 -4.98
C ASN A 233 -12.84 18.08 -5.42
N CYS A 234 -12.08 18.52 -6.42
CA CYS A 234 -10.80 17.95 -6.84
C CYS A 234 -9.76 19.02 -7.22
N VAL A 235 -9.31 19.80 -6.23
CA VAL A 235 -8.39 20.95 -6.35
C VAL A 235 -7.19 20.75 -7.31
N PHE A 236 -6.71 19.52 -7.51
CA PHE A 236 -5.50 19.23 -8.28
C PHE A 236 -5.75 18.39 -9.54
N VAL A 237 -6.99 18.00 -9.82
CA VAL A 237 -7.35 17.16 -10.97
C VAL A 237 -8.62 17.67 -11.63
N ALA A 238 -8.44 18.20 -12.84
CA ALA A 238 -9.49 18.87 -13.59
C ALA A 238 -10.78 18.05 -13.71
N ASN A 239 -11.84 18.51 -13.07
CA ASN A 239 -13.19 17.99 -13.19
C ASN A 239 -14.24 19.12 -13.24
N PRO A 240 -14.37 19.82 -14.39
CA PRO A 240 -15.28 20.97 -14.50
C PRO A 240 -16.75 20.64 -14.22
N GLY A 241 -17.13 19.36 -14.29
CA GLY A 241 -18.45 18.84 -13.97
C GLY A 241 -18.71 18.61 -12.48
N GLN A 242 -17.65 18.61 -11.65
CA GLN A 242 -17.67 18.40 -10.21
C GLN A 242 -18.46 17.14 -9.83
N GLU A 243 -18.31 16.07 -10.61
CA GLU A 243 -18.93 14.78 -10.34
C GLU A 243 -18.43 14.21 -8.99
N ASP A 244 -19.38 13.74 -8.19
CA ASP A 244 -19.22 13.25 -6.82
C ASP A 244 -20.41 12.29 -6.54
N VAL A 245 -20.39 11.13 -7.20
CA VAL A 245 -21.50 10.17 -7.20
C VAL A 245 -21.44 9.20 -6.01
N GLY A 246 -20.31 9.16 -5.31
CA GLY A 246 -20.06 8.23 -4.22
C GLY A 246 -18.93 8.68 -3.31
N GLY A 247 -18.23 7.70 -2.73
CA GLY A 247 -17.26 7.91 -1.68
C GLY A 247 -17.07 6.61 -0.90
N LEU A 248 -16.40 6.67 0.24
CA LEU A 248 -16.24 5.49 1.09
C LEU A 248 -17.61 5.02 1.64
N LEU A 249 -18.01 3.79 1.30
CA LEU A 249 -19.20 3.11 1.84
C LEU A 249 -20.56 3.77 1.54
N GLY A 250 -20.70 4.52 0.44
CA GLY A 250 -21.95 5.24 0.16
C GLY A 250 -22.25 5.60 -1.30
N SER A 251 -23.54 5.82 -1.57
CA SER A 251 -24.07 6.34 -2.84
C SER A 251 -24.41 7.83 -2.84
N GLY A 252 -23.99 8.53 -1.80
CA GLY A 252 -24.00 9.98 -1.76
C GLY A 252 -22.57 10.48 -1.76
N GLY A 253 -22.33 11.53 -2.55
CA GLY A 253 -21.04 12.21 -2.60
C GLY A 253 -20.54 12.61 -1.21
N ASP A 254 -19.26 12.38 -0.94
CA ASP A 254 -18.61 12.72 0.32
C ASP A 254 -17.93 14.10 0.30
N GLY A 255 -18.05 14.82 -0.83
CA GLY A 255 -17.46 16.13 -1.06
C GLY A 255 -16.07 16.07 -1.68
N ILE A 256 -15.57 14.88 -1.98
CA ILE A 256 -14.37 14.64 -2.78
C ILE A 256 -14.83 14.13 -4.14
N GLY A 257 -14.33 14.70 -5.24
CA GLY A 257 -14.81 14.33 -6.56
C GLY A 257 -14.34 12.95 -7.02
N ASP A 258 -15.12 12.34 -7.91
CA ASP A 258 -14.90 10.96 -8.39
C ASP A 258 -13.50 10.76 -8.98
N VAL A 259 -12.93 11.80 -9.60
CA VAL A 259 -11.61 11.71 -10.25
C VAL A 259 -10.43 11.81 -9.29
N CYS A 260 -10.65 12.18 -8.04
CA CYS A 260 -9.62 12.36 -7.02
C CYS A 260 -9.87 11.59 -5.73
N GLN A 261 -10.91 10.75 -5.68
CA GLN A 261 -11.24 9.93 -4.53
C GLN A 261 -10.21 8.81 -4.35
N CYS A 262 -9.35 8.93 -3.34
CA CYS A 262 -8.36 7.89 -3.06
C CYS A 262 -9.05 6.58 -2.66
N GLY A 263 -8.58 5.47 -3.22
CA GLY A 263 -9.13 4.14 -3.04
C GLY A 263 -10.12 3.70 -4.13
N ASP A 264 -10.53 4.58 -5.04
CA ASP A 264 -11.36 4.22 -6.20
C ASP A 264 -10.46 3.77 -7.36
N LEU A 265 -9.97 2.54 -7.30
CA LEU A 265 -8.99 2.03 -8.27
C LEU A 265 -9.63 1.72 -9.63
N ASN A 266 -10.94 1.49 -9.67
CA ASN A 266 -11.67 1.17 -10.90
C ASN A 266 -12.31 2.41 -11.57
N ALA A 267 -12.25 3.57 -10.91
CA ALA A 267 -12.72 4.87 -11.36
C ALA A 267 -14.23 4.92 -11.67
N ASP A 268 -15.05 4.28 -10.82
CA ASP A 268 -16.51 4.33 -10.92
C ASP A 268 -17.18 5.35 -9.97
N GLY A 269 -16.35 6.12 -9.25
CA GLY A 269 -16.75 7.13 -8.28
C GLY A 269 -17.10 6.55 -6.91
N ARG A 270 -16.75 5.29 -6.63
CA ARG A 270 -17.05 4.59 -5.37
C ARG A 270 -15.77 3.97 -4.83
N VAL A 271 -15.65 3.95 -3.50
CA VAL A 271 -14.63 3.17 -2.83
C VAL A 271 -15.34 2.00 -2.17
N ASP A 272 -15.26 0.84 -2.80
CA ASP A 272 -15.96 -0.36 -2.38
C ASP A 272 -15.14 -1.66 -2.52
N LEU A 273 -15.80 -2.80 -2.35
CA LEU A 273 -15.18 -4.12 -2.39
C LEU A 273 -14.51 -4.43 -3.73
N LEU A 274 -15.00 -3.85 -4.84
CA LEU A 274 -14.41 -4.06 -6.15
C LEU A 274 -13.01 -3.45 -6.21
N ASP A 275 -12.80 -2.29 -5.60
CA ASP A 275 -11.50 -1.65 -5.53
C ASP A 275 -10.50 -2.47 -4.72
N ALA A 276 -10.92 -3.03 -3.59
CA ALA A 276 -10.07 -3.93 -2.81
C ALA A 276 -9.66 -5.17 -3.62
N ALA A 277 -10.58 -5.72 -4.44
CA ALA A 277 -10.26 -6.83 -5.34
C ALA A 277 -9.31 -6.41 -6.47
N VAL A 278 -9.47 -5.20 -7.05
CA VAL A 278 -8.53 -4.65 -8.04
C VAL A 278 -7.14 -4.51 -7.41
N TYR A 279 -7.10 -4.00 -6.19
CA TYR A 279 -5.89 -3.78 -5.42
C TYR A 279 -5.08 -5.08 -5.24
N GLN A 280 -5.71 -6.14 -4.74
CA GLN A 280 -5.08 -7.43 -4.50
C GLN A 280 -4.48 -8.02 -5.79
N ARG A 281 -5.16 -7.81 -6.92
CA ARG A 281 -4.69 -8.27 -8.23
C ARG A 281 -3.53 -7.44 -8.77
N ASP A 282 -3.56 -6.12 -8.57
CA ASP A 282 -2.48 -5.21 -8.95
C ASP A 282 -1.19 -5.57 -8.20
N LEU A 283 -1.28 -5.79 -6.88
CA LEU A 283 -0.18 -6.25 -6.04
C LEU A 283 0.38 -7.62 -6.45
N ALA A 284 -0.46 -8.48 -7.03
CA ALA A 284 -0.05 -9.76 -7.59
C ALA A 284 0.53 -9.66 -9.02
N GLY A 285 0.53 -8.48 -9.63
CA GLY A 285 0.99 -8.25 -11.01
C GLY A 285 0.07 -8.83 -12.08
N LEU A 286 -1.23 -8.96 -11.78
CA LEU A 286 -2.22 -9.66 -12.62
C LEU A 286 -3.17 -8.70 -13.34
N THR A 287 -2.68 -7.96 -14.34
CA THR A 287 -3.52 -7.11 -15.21
C THR A 287 -4.21 -7.92 -16.33
N PRO A 288 -5.49 -7.67 -16.61
CA PRO A 288 -5.77 -6.64 -17.62
C PRO A 288 -6.69 -5.51 -17.16
N GLN A 289 -7.19 -5.53 -15.92
CA GLN A 289 -7.97 -4.40 -15.41
C GLN A 289 -7.02 -3.27 -15.06
N ALA A 290 -7.21 -2.12 -15.71
CA ALA A 290 -6.39 -0.94 -15.48
C ALA A 290 -6.74 -0.36 -14.11
N SER A 291 -5.82 -0.49 -13.15
CA SER A 291 -5.85 0.22 -11.88
C SER A 291 -5.49 1.69 -12.11
N ASN A 292 -6.28 2.62 -11.57
CA ASN A 292 -5.88 4.01 -11.53
C ASN A 292 -4.86 4.22 -10.40
N LEU A 293 -3.58 4.08 -10.74
CA LEU A 293 -2.48 4.19 -9.78
C LEU A 293 -2.40 5.57 -9.11
N ASP A 294 -2.98 6.61 -9.72
CA ASP A 294 -3.02 7.95 -9.12
C ASP A 294 -4.02 8.04 -7.94
N LEU A 295 -4.87 7.02 -7.76
CA LEU A 295 -5.87 6.89 -6.68
C LEU A 295 -5.50 5.83 -5.65
N CYS A 296 -4.42 5.07 -5.84
CA CYS A 296 -4.18 3.88 -5.04
C CYS A 296 -3.73 4.15 -3.60
N SER A 297 -3.06 5.27 -3.33
CA SER A 297 -2.52 5.54 -2.00
C SER A 297 -3.62 6.05 -1.08
N VAL A 298 -4.04 5.20 -0.16
CA VAL A 298 -5.09 5.47 0.84
C VAL A 298 -4.49 5.64 2.23
N ALA A 299 -3.20 5.35 2.39
CA ALA A 299 -2.47 5.52 3.62
C ALA A 299 -0.99 5.81 3.28
N GLY A 300 -0.73 7.01 2.75
CA GLY A 300 0.60 7.46 2.30
C GLY A 300 0.49 8.45 1.14
N GLY A 301 1.61 8.97 0.62
CA GLY A 301 1.62 9.92 -0.51
C GLY A 301 2.09 9.32 -1.85
N ARG A 302 1.99 8.00 -2.01
CA ARG A 302 2.69 7.26 -3.07
C ARG A 302 1.91 7.21 -4.40
N LEU A 303 2.62 6.86 -5.47
CA LEU A 303 2.07 6.64 -6.82
C LEU A 303 1.83 5.17 -7.15
N ASP A 304 2.28 4.25 -6.29
CA ASP A 304 2.21 2.82 -6.48
C ASP A 304 1.39 2.16 -5.39
N CYS A 305 0.63 1.14 -5.78
CA CYS A 305 -0.17 0.34 -4.88
C CYS A 305 0.72 -0.43 -3.90
N GLU A 306 0.46 -0.36 -2.59
CA GLU A 306 1.15 -1.20 -1.59
C GLU A 306 0.21 -2.05 -0.72
N VAL A 307 0.76 -3.10 -0.11
CA VAL A 307 0.00 -4.03 0.75
C VAL A 307 -0.63 -3.31 1.94
N ASN A 308 0.00 -2.24 2.42
CA ASN A 308 -0.53 -1.44 3.53
C ASN A 308 -1.75 -0.61 3.10
N ASP A 309 -1.75 -0.08 1.88
CA ASP A 309 -2.90 0.62 1.30
C ASP A 309 -4.08 -0.34 1.08
N GLU A 310 -3.83 -1.55 0.56
CA GLU A 310 -4.86 -2.60 0.46
C GLU A 310 -5.48 -2.90 1.84
N TRP A 311 -4.63 -3.03 2.86
CA TRP A 311 -5.08 -3.27 4.22
C TRP A 311 -5.90 -2.11 4.77
N ALA A 312 -5.43 -0.87 4.62
CA ALA A 312 -6.13 0.33 5.06
C ALA A 312 -7.47 0.55 4.33
N LEU A 313 -7.52 0.22 3.03
CA LEU A 313 -8.75 0.21 2.24
C LEU A 313 -9.76 -0.77 2.83
N ARG A 314 -9.35 -2.04 3.08
CA ARG A 314 -10.21 -3.07 3.66
C ARG A 314 -10.64 -2.73 5.09
N GLU A 315 -9.78 -2.12 5.90
CA GLU A 315 -10.15 -1.55 7.20
C GLU A 315 -11.21 -0.46 7.06
N GLY A 316 -11.05 0.44 6.09
CA GLY A 316 -12.02 1.46 5.74
C GLY A 316 -13.38 0.86 5.38
N LEU A 317 -13.41 -0.21 4.58
CA LEU A 317 -14.64 -0.88 4.16
C LEU A 317 -15.45 -1.47 5.33
N VAL A 318 -14.78 -1.95 6.39
CA VAL A 318 -15.48 -2.43 7.61
C VAL A 318 -15.65 -1.34 8.69
N GLY A 319 -15.32 -0.09 8.35
CA GLY A 319 -15.47 1.08 9.24
C GLY A 319 -14.48 1.13 10.40
N ILE A 320 -13.28 0.56 10.25
CA ILE A 320 -12.14 0.76 11.15
C ILE A 320 -11.47 2.11 10.79
N VAL A 321 -11.09 2.88 11.81
CA VAL A 321 -10.48 4.21 11.64
C VAL A 321 -8.98 4.17 11.97
N PRO A 322 -8.12 4.93 11.27
CA PRO A 322 -8.47 5.99 10.32
C PRO A 322 -9.05 5.50 8.98
N GLY A 323 -8.77 4.26 8.56
CA GLY A 323 -9.26 3.70 7.30
C GLY A 323 -8.61 4.40 6.10
N VAL A 324 -9.41 4.72 5.08
CA VAL A 324 -8.98 5.42 3.86
C VAL A 324 -8.71 6.91 4.14
N SER A 325 -7.49 7.36 3.82
CA SER A 325 -7.06 8.76 3.85
C SER A 325 -6.99 9.33 2.43
N GLN A 326 -7.34 10.61 2.27
CA GLN A 326 -7.29 11.32 0.99
C GLN A 326 -5.89 11.89 0.72
N VAL A 327 -4.96 11.01 0.36
CA VAL A 327 -3.52 11.30 0.28
C VAL A 327 -2.86 10.83 -1.01
N CYS A 328 -3.61 10.15 -1.88
CA CYS A 328 -3.22 9.85 -3.25
C CYS A 328 -2.96 11.12 -4.06
N GLN A 329 -2.20 10.97 -5.14
CA GLN A 329 -1.70 12.07 -5.96
C GLN A 329 -2.82 12.88 -6.61
N ALA A 330 -3.93 12.23 -6.96
CA ALA A 330 -5.10 12.94 -7.47
C ALA A 330 -5.73 13.87 -6.41
N ALA A 331 -5.68 13.51 -5.12
CA ALA A 331 -6.28 14.29 -4.04
C ALA A 331 -5.41 15.44 -3.54
N VAL A 332 -4.07 15.29 -3.54
CA VAL A 332 -3.15 16.27 -2.94
C VAL A 332 -2.26 16.98 -3.97
N GLY A 333 -2.33 16.56 -5.23
CA GLY A 333 -1.48 17.04 -6.32
C GLY A 333 -0.05 16.52 -6.25
N ALA A 334 0.65 16.53 -7.38
CA ALA A 334 2.07 16.23 -7.39
C ALA A 334 2.84 17.28 -6.58
N PRO A 335 3.70 16.88 -5.62
CA PRO A 335 4.52 17.84 -4.89
C PRO A 335 5.40 18.63 -5.87
N PRO A 336 5.62 19.95 -5.63
CA PRO A 336 6.37 20.77 -6.56
C PRO A 336 7.80 20.25 -6.73
N VAL A 337 8.30 20.37 -7.96
CA VAL A 337 9.70 20.05 -8.30
C VAL A 337 10.62 20.79 -7.32
N PRO A 338 11.53 20.09 -6.63
CA PRO A 338 12.33 20.70 -5.59
C PRO A 338 13.34 21.69 -6.18
N SER A 339 13.51 22.84 -5.53
CA SER A 339 14.52 23.84 -5.88
C SER A 339 15.90 23.53 -5.30
N PHE A 340 15.94 22.81 -4.17
CA PHE A 340 17.15 22.33 -3.52
C PHE A 340 16.94 20.94 -2.90
N MET A 341 17.89 20.02 -3.13
CA MET A 341 17.85 18.65 -2.63
C MET A 341 19.11 18.29 -1.86
N ALA A 342 19.02 17.32 -0.95
CA ALA A 342 20.17 16.76 -0.28
C ALA A 342 20.14 15.23 -0.30
N ALA A 343 21.32 14.59 -0.37
CA ALA A 343 21.45 13.15 -0.19
C ALA A 343 22.26 12.78 1.04
N SER A 344 21.71 11.84 1.81
CA SER A 344 22.40 11.05 2.82
C SER A 344 22.81 9.72 2.22
N GLY A 345 24.00 9.23 2.56
CA GLY A 345 24.43 7.90 2.14
C GLY A 345 25.88 7.57 2.44
N ASP A 346 26.44 6.62 1.70
CA ASP A 346 27.78 6.09 1.94
C ASP A 346 28.71 6.17 0.70
N SER A 347 29.60 5.19 0.57
CA SER A 347 30.54 5.06 -0.54
C SER A 347 29.86 4.84 -1.89
N ILE A 348 28.63 4.31 -1.91
CA ILE A 348 27.82 4.21 -3.13
C ILE A 348 27.47 5.62 -3.62
N THR A 349 26.95 6.49 -2.74
CA THR A 349 26.63 7.88 -3.07
C THR A 349 27.88 8.72 -3.37
N GLN A 350 29.03 8.36 -2.81
CA GLN A 350 30.33 8.97 -3.17
C GLN A 350 30.92 8.42 -4.47
N ALA A 351 30.26 7.46 -5.12
CA ALA A 351 30.73 6.78 -6.33
C ALA A 351 32.16 6.26 -6.18
N PHE A 352 32.42 5.54 -5.08
CA PHE A 352 33.75 5.04 -4.76
C PHE A 352 34.32 4.21 -5.92
N SER A 353 35.37 4.76 -6.53
CA SER A 353 36.13 4.18 -7.64
C SER A 353 35.26 3.75 -8.83
N ALA A 354 34.21 4.51 -9.15
CA ALA A 354 33.23 4.16 -10.17
C ALA A 354 33.79 4.00 -11.60
N ASP A 355 34.87 4.71 -11.94
CA ASP A 355 35.55 4.56 -13.24
C ASP A 355 36.64 3.48 -13.26
N CYS A 356 36.87 2.80 -12.13
CA CYS A 356 37.94 1.82 -12.03
C CYS A 356 37.65 0.53 -12.78
N THR A 357 38.64 0.08 -13.54
CA THR A 357 38.51 -1.07 -14.44
C THR A 357 39.45 -2.24 -14.11
N CYS A 358 40.38 -2.06 -13.17
CA CYS A 358 41.36 -3.10 -12.83
C CYS A 358 41.85 -3.03 -11.38
N ASN A 359 42.30 -4.18 -10.88
CA ASN A 359 42.95 -4.33 -9.58
C ASN A 359 44.06 -5.39 -9.55
N ALA A 360 44.32 -6.06 -10.68
CA ALA A 360 45.37 -7.06 -10.82
C ALA A 360 46.61 -6.51 -11.54
N GLY A 361 47.78 -7.08 -11.22
CA GLY A 361 49.06 -6.72 -11.83
C GLY A 361 49.82 -5.60 -11.11
N PHE A 362 51.04 -5.32 -11.58
CA PHE A 362 51.99 -4.40 -10.91
C PHE A 362 51.46 -2.97 -10.71
N PHE A 363 50.53 -2.54 -11.57
CA PHE A 363 49.87 -1.22 -11.49
C PHE A 363 48.37 -1.31 -11.17
N GLY A 364 47.83 -2.50 -10.88
CA GLY A 364 46.38 -2.70 -10.70
C GLY A 364 45.80 -1.88 -9.54
N LEU A 365 46.55 -1.72 -8.44
CA LEU A 365 46.12 -0.92 -7.31
C LEU A 365 46.23 0.60 -7.56
N ILE A 366 46.90 1.06 -8.62
CA ILE A 366 46.98 2.49 -8.94
C ILE A 366 45.59 3.05 -9.23
N CYS A 367 44.69 2.24 -9.81
CA CYS A 367 43.33 2.68 -10.03
C CYS A 367 42.63 3.08 -8.72
N LEU A 368 42.96 2.42 -7.61
CA LEU A 368 42.39 2.68 -6.29
C LEU A 368 43.19 3.72 -5.48
N LEU A 369 44.35 4.18 -5.98
CA LEU A 369 45.18 5.19 -5.33
C LEU A 369 44.91 6.56 -5.97
N CYS A 370 44.57 7.55 -5.14
CA CYS A 370 44.34 8.93 -5.55
C CYS A 370 45.60 9.48 -6.28
N PRO A 371 45.46 10.10 -7.48
CA PRO A 371 44.38 11.02 -7.84
C PRO A 371 43.26 10.43 -8.72
N ALA A 372 43.35 9.16 -9.11
CA ALA A 372 42.34 8.49 -9.95
C ALA A 372 41.42 7.52 -9.18
N GLY A 373 41.81 7.08 -7.97
CA GLY A 373 41.00 6.20 -7.10
C GLY A 373 40.48 6.84 -5.83
N GLY A 374 39.46 6.22 -5.23
CA GLY A 374 38.75 6.69 -4.04
C GLY A 374 37.36 7.23 -4.37
N ASP A 375 36.82 8.14 -3.55
CA ASP A 375 35.53 8.79 -3.81
C ASP A 375 35.57 9.59 -5.12
N GLN A 376 34.61 9.34 -6.02
CA GLN A 376 34.47 10.04 -7.30
C GLN A 376 33.10 10.70 -7.42
N PRO A 377 32.80 11.71 -6.59
CA PRO A 377 31.46 12.30 -6.50
C PRO A 377 30.90 12.85 -7.82
N HIS A 378 31.75 13.19 -8.78
CA HIS A 378 31.34 13.62 -10.12
C HIS A 378 30.66 12.50 -10.94
N HIS A 379 30.77 11.25 -10.51
CA HIS A 379 30.10 10.07 -11.06
C HIS A 379 28.97 9.54 -10.16
N SER A 380 28.59 10.27 -9.11
CA SER A 380 27.49 9.89 -8.20
C SER A 380 26.18 9.67 -8.94
N TRP A 381 25.46 8.61 -8.58
CA TRP A 381 24.08 8.38 -9.01
C TRP A 381 23.15 9.55 -8.64
N PHE A 382 23.43 10.28 -7.57
CA PHE A 382 22.55 11.34 -7.07
C PHE A 382 22.65 12.60 -7.94
N ASP A 383 23.83 13.20 -8.05
CA ASP A 383 24.04 14.50 -8.70
C ASP A 383 25.40 14.58 -9.43
N GLY A 384 25.95 13.43 -9.81
CA GLY A 384 27.20 13.34 -10.55
C GLY A 384 27.07 13.85 -11.98
N GLY A 385 27.47 15.09 -12.23
CA GLY A 385 27.39 15.69 -13.57
C GLY A 385 28.28 15.06 -14.66
N SER A 386 29.15 14.11 -14.32
CA SER A 386 29.92 13.30 -15.29
C SER A 386 29.33 11.90 -15.49
N LEU A 387 28.27 11.54 -14.77
CA LEU A 387 27.56 10.28 -14.97
C LEU A 387 26.70 10.31 -16.24
N GLY A 388 26.03 11.44 -16.51
CA GLY A 388 25.16 11.62 -17.66
C GLY A 388 23.80 10.95 -17.48
N GLY A 389 23.00 11.47 -16.54
CA GLY A 389 21.72 10.90 -16.13
C GLY A 389 21.66 10.58 -14.63
N SER A 390 22.33 11.37 -13.80
CA SER A 390 22.16 11.30 -12.34
C SER A 390 20.72 11.65 -11.93
N TYR A 391 20.30 11.28 -10.74
CA TYR A 391 18.94 11.50 -10.21
C TYR A 391 18.52 12.98 -10.34
N VAL A 392 19.39 13.92 -9.98
CA VAL A 392 19.14 15.36 -10.15
C VAL A 392 19.01 15.77 -11.62
N GLU A 393 19.76 15.16 -12.53
CA GLU A 393 19.67 15.44 -13.96
C GLU A 393 18.41 14.88 -14.63
N GLN A 394 17.74 13.89 -14.03
CA GLN A 394 16.48 13.33 -14.54
C GLN A 394 15.35 14.38 -14.59
N TYR A 395 15.41 15.40 -13.73
CA TYR A 395 14.53 16.58 -13.77
C TYR A 395 14.69 17.45 -15.03
N GLY A 396 15.69 17.16 -15.85
CA GLY A 396 15.93 17.83 -17.12
C GLY A 396 17.24 18.63 -17.16
N PRO A 397 17.78 18.84 -18.37
CA PRO A 397 19.05 19.54 -18.55
C PRO A 397 18.93 21.00 -18.11
N GLY A 398 19.78 21.42 -17.15
CA GLY A 398 19.77 22.79 -16.65
C GLY A 398 18.55 23.11 -15.78
N SER A 399 17.98 22.10 -15.11
CA SER A 399 16.85 22.22 -14.17
C SER A 399 17.01 23.35 -13.14
N GLY A 400 18.25 23.75 -12.85
CA GLY A 400 18.55 24.82 -11.89
C GLY A 400 18.40 24.38 -10.45
N ILE A 401 18.12 23.09 -10.23
CA ILE A 401 18.00 22.50 -8.90
C ILE A 401 19.38 22.44 -8.25
N GLY A 402 19.52 23.03 -7.07
CA GLY A 402 20.73 22.87 -6.28
C GLY A 402 20.75 21.53 -5.56
N SER A 403 21.93 20.96 -5.36
CA SER A 403 22.11 19.70 -4.63
C SER A 403 23.24 19.78 -3.62
N ALA A 404 23.13 18.97 -2.57
CA ALA A 404 24.21 18.69 -1.64
C ALA A 404 24.26 17.20 -1.28
N ARG A 405 25.45 16.68 -1.00
CA ARG A 405 25.64 15.35 -0.42
C ARG A 405 26.30 15.49 0.93
N VAL A 406 25.74 14.83 1.94
CA VAL A 406 26.35 14.67 3.27
C VAL A 406 26.91 13.26 3.49
N SER A 407 26.89 12.45 2.42
CA SER A 407 27.34 11.06 2.43
C SER A 407 28.81 10.93 2.82
N VAL A 408 29.16 9.83 3.47
CA VAL A 408 30.54 9.53 3.89
C VAL A 408 30.83 8.06 3.62
N SER A 409 31.94 7.76 2.94
CA SER A 409 32.37 6.38 2.73
C SER A 409 32.54 5.63 4.05
N GLY A 410 31.86 4.49 4.17
CA GLY A 410 31.77 3.71 5.41
C GLY A 410 30.68 4.14 6.40
N ALA A 411 29.80 5.08 6.03
CA ALA A 411 28.65 5.43 6.85
C ALA A 411 27.67 4.26 7.00
N GLU A 412 27.04 4.16 8.16
CA GLU A 412 26.03 3.14 8.51
C GLU A 412 24.75 3.84 8.95
N MET A 413 23.61 3.16 8.91
CA MET A 413 22.38 3.62 9.55
C MET A 413 22.61 3.83 11.05
N ARG A 414 23.21 2.85 11.73
CA ARG A 414 23.41 2.85 13.19
C ARG A 414 24.83 3.14 13.66
N GLY A 415 25.83 2.54 13.01
CA GLY A 415 27.19 2.40 13.55
C GLY A 415 28.23 3.36 12.96
N GLY A 416 29.49 3.20 13.39
CA GLY A 416 30.62 3.86 12.75
C GLY A 416 30.78 5.35 13.07
N VAL A 417 31.59 6.02 12.25
CA VAL A 417 31.97 7.44 12.41
C VAL A 417 30.95 8.41 11.82
N SER A 418 30.07 7.92 10.96
CA SER A 418 28.98 8.66 10.33
C SER A 418 27.74 7.77 10.34
N THR A 419 26.73 8.20 11.08
CA THR A 419 25.41 7.55 11.17
C THR A 419 24.36 8.33 10.39
N PHE A 420 23.22 7.73 10.06
CA PHE A 420 22.08 8.45 9.48
C PHE A 420 21.73 9.70 10.32
N SER A 421 21.60 9.53 11.64
CA SER A 421 21.28 10.64 12.54
C SER A 421 22.33 11.78 12.51
N SER A 422 23.61 11.48 12.31
CA SER A 422 24.66 12.50 12.19
C SER A 422 24.71 13.16 10.81
N GLN A 423 24.34 12.43 9.75
CA GLN A 423 24.18 13.00 8.41
C GLN A 423 22.96 13.93 8.37
N VAL A 424 21.88 13.59 9.09
CA VAL A 424 20.73 14.48 9.28
C VAL A 424 21.13 15.79 9.97
N ASP A 425 22.01 15.76 10.98
CA ASP A 425 22.54 17.01 11.58
C ASP A 425 23.24 17.89 10.53
N SER A 426 23.94 17.27 9.58
CA SER A 426 24.60 17.98 8.48
C SER A 426 23.59 18.53 7.45
N ILE A 427 22.51 17.79 7.18
CA ILE A 427 21.41 18.21 6.30
C ILE A 427 20.68 19.42 6.89
N LEU A 428 20.32 19.36 8.18
CA LEU A 428 19.62 20.45 8.87
C LEU A 428 20.50 21.70 9.06
N ALA A 429 21.80 21.62 8.77
CA ALA A 429 22.73 22.74 8.77
C ALA A 429 22.93 23.39 7.38
N LEU A 430 22.31 22.85 6.32
CA LEU A 430 22.38 23.41 4.97
C LEU A 430 21.59 24.73 4.86
N ALA A 431 22.02 25.59 3.93
CA ALA A 431 21.34 26.83 3.58
C ALA A 431 21.39 27.02 2.05
N PRO A 432 20.25 27.00 1.32
CA PRO A 432 18.89 26.77 1.83
C PRO A 432 18.71 25.35 2.40
N LEU A 433 17.65 25.16 3.18
CA LEU A 433 17.24 23.85 3.66
C LEU A 433 16.65 23.05 2.49
N PRO A 434 16.92 21.74 2.35
CA PRO A 434 16.42 20.97 1.22
C PRO A 434 14.93 20.70 1.31
N GLU A 435 14.27 20.74 0.16
CA GLU A 435 12.86 20.39 -0.03
C GLU A 435 12.69 18.88 -0.28
N LEU A 436 13.75 18.21 -0.72
CA LEU A 436 13.82 16.75 -0.86
C LEU A 436 15.12 16.23 -0.26
N VAL A 437 15.00 15.30 0.68
CA VAL A 437 16.13 14.55 1.26
C VAL A 437 16.04 13.12 0.77
N VAL A 438 17.03 12.67 0.00
CA VAL A 438 17.13 11.29 -0.48
C VAL A 438 18.11 10.51 0.38
N VAL A 439 17.73 9.34 0.89
CA VAL A 439 18.53 8.55 1.82
C VAL A 439 18.84 7.19 1.21
N GLU A 440 20.12 6.90 0.94
CA GLU A 440 20.58 5.57 0.50
C GLU A 440 21.67 5.09 1.45
N LEU A 441 21.29 4.28 2.43
CA LEU A 441 22.17 3.88 3.52
C LEU A 441 21.71 2.54 4.11
N GLY A 442 22.66 1.70 4.54
CA GLY A 442 22.35 0.43 5.19
C GLY A 442 23.24 -0.74 4.74
N GLY A 443 23.96 -0.59 3.62
CA GLY A 443 24.87 -1.61 3.12
C GLY A 443 25.99 -1.93 4.12
N ASN A 444 26.59 -0.89 4.70
CA ASN A 444 27.64 -1.04 5.70
C ASN A 444 27.15 -1.66 7.03
N ASP A 445 25.86 -1.53 7.36
CA ASP A 445 25.27 -2.19 8.54
C ASP A 445 25.28 -3.72 8.43
N ILE A 446 25.43 -4.24 7.21
CA ILE A 446 25.70 -5.65 6.93
C ILE A 446 27.20 -5.86 6.79
N CYS A 447 27.89 -5.07 5.96
CA CYS A 447 29.27 -5.34 5.59
C CYS A 447 30.30 -5.19 6.71
N ASN A 448 29.99 -4.44 7.77
CA ASN A 448 30.86 -4.26 8.94
C ASN A 448 30.57 -5.27 10.07
N ARG A 449 29.88 -6.37 9.76
CA ARG A 449 29.52 -7.43 10.70
C ARG A 449 30.42 -8.65 10.51
N ASP A 450 30.67 -9.37 11.59
CA ASP A 450 31.60 -10.51 11.62
C ASP A 450 30.88 -11.86 11.44
N CYS A 451 29.57 -11.91 11.62
CA CYS A 451 28.74 -13.10 11.46
C CYS A 451 27.27 -12.73 11.25
N VAL A 452 26.44 -13.69 10.85
CA VAL A 452 25.00 -13.50 10.68
C VAL A 452 24.18 -13.94 11.89
N ASP A 453 24.69 -14.87 12.69
CA ASP A 453 24.07 -15.37 13.91
C ASP A 453 24.89 -14.97 15.16
N PRO A 454 24.29 -14.29 16.16
CA PRO A 454 24.96 -13.89 17.40
C PRO A 454 25.52 -15.05 18.24
N ALA A 455 25.14 -16.30 17.96
CA ALA A 455 25.78 -17.46 18.56
C ALA A 455 27.25 -17.66 18.10
N HIS A 456 27.63 -17.08 16.96
CA HIS A 456 28.93 -17.28 16.32
C HIS A 456 29.94 -16.15 16.60
N CYS A 457 29.47 -14.92 16.85
CA CYS A 457 30.33 -13.79 17.16
C CYS A 457 29.60 -12.68 17.93
N ALA A 458 30.36 -11.78 18.57
CA ALA A 458 29.80 -10.66 19.33
C ALA A 458 29.28 -9.50 18.45
N ASN A 459 29.73 -9.42 17.19
CA ASN A 459 29.40 -8.38 16.21
C ASN A 459 28.58 -8.99 15.07
N ALA A 460 27.43 -9.58 15.41
CA ALA A 460 26.51 -10.13 14.43
C ALA A 460 25.72 -9.03 13.71
N LEU A 461 25.01 -9.40 12.64
CA LEU A 461 24.00 -8.54 12.02
C LEU A 461 23.09 -7.91 13.08
N TYR A 462 22.78 -6.62 12.91
CA TYR A 462 21.86 -5.95 13.83
C TYR A 462 20.49 -6.61 13.83
N THR A 463 19.85 -6.59 14.99
CA THR A 463 18.44 -6.94 15.12
C THR A 463 17.54 -5.87 14.49
N ASP A 464 16.30 -6.22 14.21
CA ASP A 464 15.29 -5.31 13.64
C ASP A 464 15.16 -4.06 14.50
N ALA A 465 15.00 -4.22 15.81
CA ALA A 465 14.84 -3.12 16.76
C ALA A 465 16.07 -2.19 16.82
N GLU A 466 17.28 -2.74 16.68
CA GLU A 466 18.50 -1.93 16.68
C GLU A 466 18.62 -1.07 15.42
N TRP A 467 18.27 -1.63 14.27
CA TRP A 467 18.33 -0.93 12.99
C TRP A 467 17.18 0.07 12.83
N GLU A 468 15.96 -0.33 13.19
CA GLU A 468 14.78 0.53 13.25
C GLU A 468 15.03 1.74 14.17
N SER A 469 15.56 1.52 15.37
CA SER A 469 15.87 2.63 16.29
C SER A 469 16.86 3.64 15.70
N ALA A 470 17.77 3.21 14.82
CA ALA A 470 18.73 4.10 14.17
C ALA A 470 18.08 4.91 13.05
N LEU A 471 17.20 4.29 12.26
CA LEU A 471 16.36 4.96 11.27
C LEU A 471 15.46 6.00 11.94
N THR A 472 14.73 5.61 12.98
CA THR A 472 13.87 6.50 13.79
C THR A 472 14.67 7.70 14.33
N ALA A 473 15.91 7.50 14.80
CA ALA A 473 16.74 8.59 15.34
C ALA A 473 17.17 9.64 14.31
N GLY A 474 17.15 9.34 13.01
CA GLY A 474 17.33 10.34 11.95
C GLY A 474 16.00 10.94 11.49
N LEU A 475 14.95 10.12 11.33
CA LEU A 475 13.61 10.58 10.95
C LEU A 475 13.03 11.54 11.98
N ASP A 476 13.11 11.24 13.27
CA ASP A 476 12.68 12.11 14.37
C ASP A 476 13.25 13.53 14.21
N LYS A 477 14.53 13.65 13.84
CA LYS A 477 15.17 14.96 13.63
C LYS A 477 14.65 15.66 12.38
N LEU A 478 14.53 14.94 11.25
CA LEU A 478 14.02 15.51 10.01
C LEU A 478 12.60 16.06 10.19
N VAL A 479 11.75 15.37 10.97
CA VAL A 479 10.36 15.80 11.23
C VAL A 479 10.18 16.71 12.44
N GLY A 480 11.26 17.06 13.15
CA GLY A 480 11.21 17.95 14.31
C GLY A 480 10.69 17.29 15.61
N PHE A 481 10.56 15.97 15.65
CA PHE A 481 10.17 15.26 16.86
C PHE A 481 11.28 15.32 17.91
N ASN A 482 11.02 16.03 19.01
CA ASN A 482 11.99 16.26 20.08
C ASN A 482 13.34 16.86 19.61
N HIS A 483 13.33 17.58 18.48
CA HIS A 483 14.51 18.20 17.89
C HIS A 483 14.27 19.71 17.68
N PRO A 484 15.25 20.59 17.93
CA PRO A 484 15.06 22.05 17.86
C PRO A 484 14.90 22.61 16.43
N SER A 485 15.19 21.80 15.42
CA SER A 485 15.02 22.11 14.00
C SER A 485 14.42 20.90 13.28
N SER A 486 13.86 21.15 12.11
CA SER A 486 13.27 20.16 11.21
C SER A 486 13.47 20.60 9.77
N LEU A 487 13.05 19.77 8.81
CA LEU A 487 12.72 20.26 7.48
C LEU A 487 11.52 21.23 7.55
N ASP A 488 11.32 22.02 6.51
CA ASP A 488 10.14 22.88 6.40
C ASP A 488 8.90 22.03 6.05
N PRO A 489 7.69 22.40 6.53
CA PRO A 489 6.45 21.76 6.08
C PRO A 489 6.33 21.79 4.55
N GLY A 490 5.92 20.67 3.98
CA GLY A 490 5.91 20.48 2.53
C GLY A 490 7.26 20.06 1.94
N ALA A 491 8.25 19.68 2.75
CA ALA A 491 9.42 18.91 2.31
C ALA A 491 9.13 17.40 2.29
N THR A 492 9.99 16.64 1.59
CA THR A 492 9.90 15.18 1.47
C THR A 492 11.18 14.50 1.91
N VAL A 493 11.06 13.39 2.62
CA VAL A 493 12.14 12.44 2.91
C VAL A 493 11.88 11.17 2.09
N TYR A 494 12.80 10.87 1.17
CA TYR A 494 12.71 9.72 0.28
C TYR A 494 13.77 8.67 0.66
N LEU A 495 13.32 7.56 1.21
CA LEU A 495 14.14 6.45 1.67
C LEU A 495 14.33 5.44 0.55
N LEU A 496 15.56 5.22 0.12
CA LEU A 496 15.91 4.19 -0.86
C LEU A 496 16.27 2.89 -0.14
N GLY A 497 15.80 1.78 -0.68
CA GLY A 497 16.04 0.44 -0.18
C GLY A 497 17.53 0.10 -0.19
N VAL A 498 17.95 -0.67 0.81
CA VAL A 498 19.30 -1.22 0.90
C VAL A 498 19.53 -2.15 -0.30
N PRO A 499 20.57 -1.90 -1.12
CA PRO A 499 20.86 -2.73 -2.30
C PRO A 499 21.13 -4.20 -1.96
N ARG A 500 20.93 -5.08 -2.94
CA ARG A 500 21.07 -6.54 -2.81
C ARG A 500 22.51 -7.01 -2.66
N ILE A 501 23.06 -6.91 -1.44
CA ILE A 501 24.43 -7.30 -1.10
C ILE A 501 24.72 -8.79 -1.39
N GLN A 502 23.70 -9.65 -1.27
CA GLN A 502 23.80 -11.09 -1.54
C GLN A 502 24.21 -11.41 -2.99
N ASP A 503 23.97 -10.49 -3.93
CA ASP A 503 24.25 -10.69 -5.36
C ASP A 503 25.68 -10.27 -5.75
N LEU A 504 26.36 -9.50 -4.91
CA LEU A 504 27.65 -8.87 -5.26
C LEU A 504 28.79 -9.88 -5.39
N ARG A 505 28.83 -10.92 -4.55
CA ARG A 505 29.85 -11.98 -4.67
C ARG A 505 29.73 -12.74 -5.99
N PRO A 506 28.58 -13.34 -6.36
CA PRO A 506 28.49 -14.04 -7.64
C PRO A 506 28.77 -13.12 -8.84
N ALA A 507 28.29 -11.87 -8.82
CA ALA A 507 28.59 -10.87 -9.83
C ALA A 507 30.11 -10.59 -9.96
N GLY A 508 30.81 -10.38 -8.84
CA GLY A 508 32.25 -10.14 -8.84
C GLY A 508 33.06 -11.36 -9.32
N ILE A 509 32.60 -12.59 -9.05
CA ILE A 509 33.25 -13.79 -9.61
C ILE A 509 33.13 -13.82 -11.14
N VAL A 510 31.96 -13.45 -11.69
CA VAL A 510 31.76 -13.35 -13.14
C VAL A 510 32.65 -12.24 -13.73
N LEU A 511 32.78 -11.09 -13.06
CA LEU A 511 33.68 -10.01 -13.48
C LEU A 511 35.15 -10.45 -13.50
N GLN A 512 35.61 -11.16 -12.47
CA GLN A 512 36.97 -11.73 -12.45
C GLN A 512 37.19 -12.74 -13.59
N GLN A 513 36.16 -13.49 -13.98
CA GLN A 513 36.26 -14.45 -15.10
C GLN A 513 36.26 -13.75 -16.46
N SER A 514 35.66 -12.57 -16.57
CA SER A 514 35.56 -11.83 -17.84
C SER A 514 36.76 -10.93 -18.13
N SER A 515 37.62 -10.64 -17.13
CA SER A 515 38.78 -9.76 -17.28
C SER A 515 40.04 -10.29 -16.60
N GLY A 516 41.12 -10.44 -17.37
CA GLY A 516 42.45 -10.82 -16.84
C GLY A 516 43.12 -9.74 -15.99
N SER A 517 42.56 -8.52 -15.96
CA SER A 517 43.05 -7.39 -15.15
C SER A 517 42.32 -7.24 -13.81
N VAL A 518 41.40 -8.16 -13.51
CA VAL A 518 40.56 -8.13 -12.31
C VAL A 518 40.73 -9.43 -11.52
N ASN A 519 40.92 -9.32 -10.21
CA ASN A 519 41.01 -10.42 -9.26
C ASN A 519 40.26 -10.07 -7.95
N CYS A 520 38.94 -10.13 -8.03
CA CYS A 520 38.03 -9.82 -6.95
C CYS A 520 38.29 -10.67 -5.70
N THR A 521 38.46 -11.99 -5.86
CA THR A 521 38.68 -12.89 -4.72
C THR A 521 39.93 -12.55 -3.91
N SER A 522 41.05 -12.26 -4.59
CA SER A 522 42.29 -11.82 -3.93
C SER A 522 42.11 -10.44 -3.29
N PHE A 523 41.41 -9.53 -3.95
CA PHE A 523 41.19 -8.17 -3.46
C PHE A 523 40.34 -8.19 -2.18
N TRP A 524 39.16 -8.82 -2.22
CA TRP A 524 38.27 -8.94 -1.07
C TRP A 524 38.98 -9.53 0.15
N SER A 525 39.77 -10.60 -0.03
CA SER A 525 40.51 -11.20 1.08
C SER A 525 41.65 -10.34 1.62
N SER A 526 42.24 -9.49 0.78
CA SER A 526 43.39 -8.66 1.17
C SER A 526 42.97 -7.39 1.91
N PHE A 527 41.79 -6.87 1.59
CA PHE A 527 41.30 -5.59 2.10
C PHE A 527 40.03 -5.71 2.96
N GLY A 528 39.51 -6.92 3.17
CA GLY A 528 38.36 -7.16 4.03
C GLY A 528 37.05 -6.56 3.48
N VAL A 529 36.87 -6.54 2.16
CA VAL A 529 35.68 -5.95 1.53
C VAL A 529 34.45 -6.78 1.84
N CYS A 530 33.59 -6.30 2.75
CA CYS A 530 32.32 -6.94 3.12
C CYS A 530 32.46 -8.46 3.35
N GLU A 531 33.36 -8.89 4.23
CA GLU A 531 33.75 -10.31 4.34
C GLU A 531 32.57 -11.25 4.64
N VAL A 532 31.55 -10.74 5.36
CA VAL A 532 30.31 -11.46 5.64
C VAL A 532 29.52 -11.83 4.38
N ALA A 533 29.73 -11.14 3.26
CA ALA A 533 29.13 -11.47 1.96
C ALA A 533 30.15 -12.05 0.97
N THR A 534 31.40 -11.58 0.99
CA THR A 534 32.39 -11.87 -0.07
C THR A 534 33.34 -13.01 0.24
N ARG A 535 33.62 -13.31 1.52
CA ARG A 535 34.61 -14.34 1.88
C ARG A 535 34.12 -15.72 1.45
N GLY A 536 34.91 -16.45 0.67
CA GLY A 536 34.51 -17.78 0.17
C GLY A 536 34.62 -18.90 1.21
N SER A 537 35.53 -18.77 2.17
CA SER A 537 35.72 -19.73 3.26
C SER A 537 34.72 -19.52 4.40
N THR A 538 34.69 -20.46 5.33
CA THR A 538 33.95 -20.31 6.59
C THR A 538 34.43 -19.06 7.35
N LEU A 539 33.48 -18.27 7.85
CA LEU A 539 33.72 -17.09 8.68
C LEU A 539 33.02 -17.33 10.03
N ASN A 540 33.76 -17.31 11.13
CA ASN A 540 33.24 -17.53 12.49
C ASN A 540 32.37 -18.80 12.66
N GLY A 541 32.64 -19.85 11.88
CA GLY A 541 31.86 -21.10 11.91
C GLY A 541 30.73 -21.17 10.89
N GLU A 542 30.41 -20.07 10.20
CA GLU A 542 29.32 -20.00 9.24
C GLU A 542 29.81 -20.21 7.81
N THR A 543 29.11 -21.05 7.04
CA THR A 543 29.38 -21.24 5.61
C THR A 543 28.95 -20.03 4.81
N LEU A 544 29.53 -19.83 3.62
CA LEU A 544 29.08 -18.78 2.71
C LEU A 544 27.59 -18.89 2.36
N ALA A 545 27.09 -20.12 2.14
CA ALA A 545 25.67 -20.33 1.83
C ALA A 545 24.75 -19.90 2.98
N THR A 546 25.13 -20.22 4.22
CA THR A 546 24.43 -19.78 5.43
C THR A 546 24.39 -18.27 5.52
N ARG A 547 25.55 -17.61 5.33
CA ARG A 547 25.65 -16.15 5.41
C ARG A 547 24.85 -15.45 4.32
N LEU A 548 24.96 -15.88 3.06
CA LEU A 548 24.20 -15.28 1.96
C LEU A 548 22.68 -15.45 2.15
N ALA A 549 22.22 -16.60 2.62
CA ALA A 549 20.80 -16.81 2.91
C ALA A 549 20.30 -15.86 4.01
N ALA A 550 21.06 -15.71 5.10
CA ALA A 550 20.72 -14.78 6.17
C ALA A 550 20.80 -13.31 5.75
N ILE A 551 21.77 -12.94 4.91
CA ILE A 551 21.88 -11.60 4.33
C ILE A 551 20.67 -11.31 3.46
N THR A 552 20.25 -12.24 2.58
CA THR A 552 19.03 -12.07 1.78
C THR A 552 17.82 -11.76 2.66
N SER A 553 17.62 -12.53 3.73
CA SER A 553 16.52 -12.28 4.68
C SER A 553 16.68 -10.94 5.42
N ARG A 554 17.91 -10.55 5.78
CA ARG A 554 18.18 -9.30 6.50
C ARG A 554 17.98 -8.06 5.64
N VAL A 555 18.46 -8.06 4.39
CA VAL A 555 18.27 -6.96 3.43
C VAL A 555 16.78 -6.76 3.18
N LYS A 556 16.04 -7.84 2.89
CA LYS A 556 14.58 -7.80 2.76
C LYS A 556 13.95 -7.15 3.99
N ARG A 557 14.35 -7.58 5.20
CA ARG A 557 13.77 -7.05 6.44
C ARG A 557 14.08 -5.57 6.68
N TYR A 558 15.29 -5.10 6.37
CA TYR A 558 15.61 -3.67 6.44
C TYR A 558 14.76 -2.84 5.47
N ASN A 559 14.51 -3.35 4.27
CA ASN A 559 13.66 -2.69 3.29
C ASN A 559 12.19 -2.64 3.72
N GLU A 560 11.66 -3.71 4.33
CA GLU A 560 10.35 -3.70 4.99
C GLU A 560 10.29 -2.65 6.12
N ILE A 561 11.35 -2.55 6.94
CA ILE A 561 11.41 -1.54 8.02
C ILE A 561 11.41 -0.11 7.44
N LEU A 562 12.11 0.16 6.32
CA LEU A 562 12.08 1.47 5.67
C LEU A 562 10.66 1.85 5.24
N ARG A 563 9.95 0.92 4.61
CA ARG A 563 8.54 1.08 4.21
C ARG A 563 7.64 1.33 5.41
N ASP A 564 7.71 0.46 6.41
CA ASP A 564 6.84 0.52 7.59
C ASP A 564 7.07 1.83 8.39
N GLN A 565 8.32 2.27 8.53
CA GLN A 565 8.62 3.56 9.16
C GLN A 565 8.18 4.74 8.29
N ALA A 566 8.37 4.69 6.97
CA ALA A 566 7.90 5.77 6.10
C ALA A 566 6.39 5.99 6.25
N PHE A 567 5.61 4.91 6.19
CA PHE A 567 4.18 4.91 6.44
C PHE A 567 3.83 5.53 7.79
N ALA A 568 4.45 5.05 8.87
CA ALA A 568 4.11 5.47 10.22
C ALA A 568 4.35 6.99 10.45
N TYR A 569 5.35 7.55 9.77
CA TYR A 569 5.61 8.98 9.78
C TYR A 569 4.67 9.74 8.83
N ALA A 570 4.40 9.24 7.63
CA ALA A 570 3.51 9.87 6.65
C ALA A 570 2.08 10.03 7.19
N THR A 571 1.52 8.97 7.80
CA THR A 571 0.19 8.98 8.42
C THR A 571 0.18 9.62 9.82
N ASN A 572 1.36 9.86 10.38
CA ASN A 572 1.57 10.31 11.75
C ASN A 572 0.88 9.41 12.80
N GLU A 573 0.65 8.12 12.51
CA GLU A 573 0.04 7.16 13.44
C GLU A 573 0.89 7.00 14.72
N ASN A 574 2.21 7.20 14.59
CA ASN A 574 3.16 7.13 15.70
C ASN A 574 3.19 8.42 16.55
N GLY A 575 2.48 9.47 16.13
CA GLY A 575 2.41 10.78 16.80
C GLY A 575 3.70 11.58 16.75
N ARG A 576 4.65 11.24 15.85
CA ARG A 576 5.98 11.86 15.78
C ARG A 576 6.10 12.96 14.74
N ASN A 577 5.30 12.91 13.68
CA ASN A 577 5.37 13.83 12.54
C ASN A 577 4.24 14.87 12.56
N ALA A 578 4.17 15.68 13.61
CA ALA A 578 3.12 16.69 13.78
C ALA A 578 3.16 17.81 12.72
N LEU A 579 4.28 17.95 12.00
CA LEU A 579 4.46 18.94 10.93
C LEU A 579 3.98 18.44 9.57
N GLY A 580 3.64 17.15 9.44
CA GLY A 580 3.18 16.55 8.18
C GLY A 580 4.27 16.54 7.11
N ILE A 581 5.54 16.35 7.48
CA ILE A 581 6.63 16.21 6.51
C ILE A 581 6.47 14.86 5.81
N GLU A 582 6.45 14.84 4.48
CA GLU A 582 6.26 13.58 3.76
C GLU A 582 7.46 12.66 3.99
N VAL A 583 7.20 11.39 4.32
CA VAL A 583 8.22 10.35 4.40
C VAL A 583 7.75 9.18 3.56
N VAL A 584 8.57 8.78 2.59
CA VAL A 584 8.22 7.75 1.61
C VAL A 584 9.43 6.85 1.37
N ALA A 585 9.22 5.55 1.17
CA ALA A 585 10.29 4.59 0.90
C ALA A 585 10.10 3.94 -0.48
N ASP A 586 11.11 3.89 -1.34
CA ASP A 586 10.96 3.32 -2.69
C ASP A 586 10.55 1.83 -2.71
N TYR A 587 10.84 1.10 -1.64
CA TYR A 587 10.56 -0.31 -1.50
C TYR A 587 9.12 -0.57 -1.04
N VAL A 588 8.42 -1.40 -1.80
CA VAL A 588 7.08 -1.91 -1.44
C VAL A 588 7.17 -3.37 -0.99
N ASN A 589 7.77 -4.21 -1.83
CA ASN A 589 7.92 -5.65 -1.62
C ASN A 589 9.07 -6.19 -2.52
N GLU A 590 9.34 -7.50 -2.46
CA GLU A 590 10.42 -8.12 -3.24
C GLU A 590 10.17 -8.24 -4.77
N VAL A 591 8.95 -8.01 -5.24
CA VAL A 591 8.60 -8.13 -6.67
C VAL A 591 8.47 -6.78 -7.37
N THR A 592 8.19 -5.71 -6.63
CA THR A 592 8.13 -4.34 -7.15
C THR A 592 9.55 -3.80 -7.36
N PRO A 593 9.88 -3.30 -8.57
CA PRO A 593 11.18 -2.68 -8.83
C PRO A 593 11.45 -1.47 -7.92
N SER A 594 12.57 -1.50 -7.20
CA SER A 594 13.08 -0.44 -6.32
C SER A 594 14.61 -0.56 -6.25
N VAL A 595 15.30 0.38 -5.60
CA VAL A 595 16.74 0.25 -5.32
C VAL A 595 17.01 -1.03 -4.50
N GLY A 596 16.13 -1.33 -3.55
CA GLY A 596 16.23 -2.53 -2.70
C GLY A 596 16.02 -3.87 -3.43
N THR A 597 15.29 -3.88 -4.56
CA THR A 597 15.08 -5.09 -5.39
C THR A 597 15.95 -5.12 -6.64
N THR A 598 16.66 -4.03 -6.95
CA THR A 598 17.57 -3.93 -8.08
C THR A 598 18.71 -4.93 -7.94
N SER A 599 18.82 -5.82 -8.94
CA SER A 599 19.88 -6.83 -9.00
C SER A 599 21.11 -6.27 -9.72
N PHE A 600 22.29 -6.54 -9.18
CA PHE A 600 23.57 -6.16 -9.77
C PHE A 600 24.24 -7.36 -10.42
N SER A 601 24.82 -7.17 -11.60
CA SER A 601 25.61 -8.16 -12.30
C SER A 601 27.06 -7.69 -12.49
N ALA A 602 27.88 -8.49 -13.17
CA ALA A 602 29.27 -8.15 -13.43
C ALA A 602 29.45 -6.84 -14.21
N SER A 603 28.49 -6.45 -15.05
CA SER A 603 28.58 -5.19 -15.82
C SER A 603 28.39 -3.95 -14.97
N GLU A 604 27.81 -4.06 -13.79
CA GLU A 604 27.54 -2.91 -12.91
C GLU A 604 28.57 -2.72 -11.81
N LEU A 605 29.55 -3.63 -11.66
CA LEU A 605 30.59 -3.53 -10.63
C LEU A 605 31.86 -2.86 -11.17
N ASN A 606 32.53 -2.07 -10.33
CA ASN A 606 33.84 -1.54 -10.67
C ASN A 606 34.89 -2.67 -10.66
N GLY A 607 35.92 -2.55 -11.50
CA GLY A 607 37.04 -3.50 -11.56
C GLY A 607 38.10 -3.28 -10.48
N GLY A 608 37.95 -2.24 -9.65
CA GLY A 608 38.86 -1.88 -8.56
C GLY A 608 38.65 -2.74 -7.32
N ASP A 609 37.47 -2.66 -6.70
CA ASP A 609 37.13 -3.45 -5.51
C ASP A 609 36.15 -4.60 -5.80
N CYS A 610 35.57 -4.65 -7.01
CA CYS A 610 34.56 -5.62 -7.40
C CYS A 610 33.35 -5.67 -6.46
N PHE A 611 32.98 -4.55 -5.86
CA PHE A 611 31.91 -4.46 -4.89
C PHE A 611 31.07 -3.23 -5.12
N HIS A 612 31.69 -2.06 -5.23
CA HIS A 612 30.96 -0.82 -5.48
C HIS A 612 30.54 -0.71 -6.96
N PRO A 613 29.45 0.02 -7.22
CA PRO A 613 28.98 0.25 -8.57
C PRO A 613 30.01 1.00 -9.43
N ASN A 614 30.14 0.59 -10.69
CA ASN A 614 30.81 1.40 -11.72
C ASN A 614 29.87 2.46 -12.29
N LEU A 615 30.27 3.17 -13.35
CA LEU A 615 29.39 4.14 -14.04
C LEU A 615 28.03 3.56 -14.44
N GLN A 616 28.00 2.34 -15.00
CA GLN A 616 26.73 1.70 -15.38
C GLN A 616 25.89 1.35 -14.14
N GLY A 617 26.51 0.87 -13.07
CA GLY A 617 25.83 0.62 -11.80
C GLY A 617 25.31 1.89 -11.12
N GLN A 618 26.04 3.00 -11.19
CA GLN A 618 25.60 4.32 -10.73
C GLN A 618 24.40 4.81 -11.56
N SER A 619 24.42 4.65 -12.88
CA SER A 619 23.26 4.97 -13.73
C SER A 619 22.04 4.09 -13.43
N LEU A 620 22.26 2.80 -13.12
CA LEU A 620 21.20 1.88 -12.73
C LEU A 620 20.55 2.33 -11.42
N LEU A 621 21.36 2.70 -10.41
CA LEU A 621 20.86 3.27 -9.15
C LEU A 621 20.10 4.57 -9.36
N ALA A 622 20.62 5.49 -10.19
CA ALA A 622 19.93 6.74 -10.50
C ALA A 622 18.56 6.51 -11.13
N THR A 623 18.47 5.53 -12.05
CA THR A 623 17.22 5.16 -12.72
C THR A 623 16.24 4.49 -11.76
N GLY A 624 16.72 3.58 -10.91
CA GLY A 624 15.89 2.92 -9.90
C GLY A 624 15.36 3.88 -8.83
N ALA A 625 16.20 4.82 -8.38
CA ALA A 625 15.77 5.88 -7.48
C ALA A 625 14.72 6.80 -8.15
N TRP A 626 14.91 7.11 -9.44
CA TRP A 626 14.00 7.97 -10.20
C TRP A 626 12.63 7.33 -10.43
N SER A 627 12.53 6.02 -10.66
CA SER A 627 11.26 5.38 -10.99
C SER A 627 10.20 5.52 -9.88
N GLY A 628 10.63 5.40 -8.62
CA GLY A 628 9.79 5.57 -7.43
C GLY A 628 9.81 6.98 -6.84
N SER A 629 10.39 7.97 -7.54
CA SER A 629 10.59 9.31 -6.99
C SER A 629 9.24 9.99 -6.69
N PRO A 630 9.04 10.50 -5.46
CA PRO A 630 7.77 11.14 -5.05
C PRO A 630 7.57 12.53 -5.66
N ARG A 631 8.65 13.17 -6.13
CA ARG A 631 8.63 14.52 -6.72
C ARG A 631 9.03 14.52 -8.19
N LYS A 632 8.65 13.51 -8.96
CA LYS A 632 9.07 13.37 -10.37
C LYS A 632 8.31 14.29 -11.33
#